data_AF-A0A4W6C566-F1
#
_entry.id   AF-A0A4W6C566-F1
#
_cell.length_a   1.000
_cell.length_b   1.000
_cell.length_c   1.000
_cell.angle_alpha   90.00
_cell.angle_beta   90.00
_cell.angle_gamma   90.00
#
_symmetry.space_group_name_H-M   'P 1'
#
loop_
_entity.id
_entity.type
_entity.pdbx_description
1 polymer ?
#
loop_
_entity_poly.entity_id
_entity_poly.type
_entity_poly.pdbx_seq_one_letter_code
_entity_poly.pdbx_strand_id
1 'polypeptide(L)'
;LQVGDRCYEEGMYEAAKLLYNNVSNFARLASTLVHLGEYQAAVDSARKANSTRTWKEVCFACVDGEEFRLAQICGLHIVIHADELEDLISYYQDRGYFEELIALLEAALGLERAHMGMFTELAILYSKFKPQKMREHLELFWSRVNIPKVLRAAEQSHLWAELVFLYDKYEEYDNAVITMMSHPTDAWKEGLFKDIIAKVANVELYYKSLSFYLDYKPLLLNDLLTILSPRLDHSRAVTFFSKDAMLYAAESKDAELAETLLQWFLEEGRKECFAACLFASYDLLHPDVVLELAWRHNIMDFAMPYFIQVMREYLTKVSASLKSNTELMLFIVYL
;
A
#
# COMPACT_ATOMS: atom_id res chain seq x y z
N LEU A 1 1.22 -56.40 21.61
CA LEU A 1 0.42 -55.16 21.48
C LEU A 1 -0.29 -54.85 22.79
N GLN A 2 -1.29 -55.63 23.21
CA GLN A 2 -2.04 -55.40 24.48
C GLN A 2 -1.16 -55.21 25.73
N VAL A 3 -0.07 -55.98 25.89
CA VAL A 3 0.85 -55.81 27.03
C VAL A 3 1.66 -54.51 26.94
N GLY A 4 2.08 -54.11 25.73
CA GLY A 4 2.82 -52.86 25.52
C GLY A 4 1.94 -51.64 25.69
N ASP A 5 0.70 -51.69 25.20
CA ASP A 5 -0.28 -50.61 25.35
C ASP A 5 -0.64 -50.39 26.82
N ARG A 6 -0.78 -51.47 27.59
CA ARG A 6 -0.99 -51.38 29.04
C ARG A 6 0.22 -50.80 29.78
N CYS A 7 1.44 -51.22 29.45
CA CYS A 7 2.65 -50.63 30.03
C CYS A 7 2.79 -49.12 29.70
N TYR A 8 2.35 -48.72 28.52
CA TYR A 8 2.33 -47.32 28.12
C TYR A 8 1.30 -46.50 28.92
N GLU A 9 0.08 -47.03 29.09
CA GLU A 9 -0.98 -46.42 29.88
C GLU A 9 -0.61 -46.31 31.37
N GLU A 10 0.13 -47.30 31.89
CA GLU A 10 0.62 -47.31 33.27
C GLU A 10 1.92 -46.47 33.48
N GLY A 11 2.41 -45.77 32.45
CA GLY A 11 3.58 -44.87 32.54
C GLY A 11 4.94 -45.57 32.60
N MET A 12 4.99 -46.89 32.37
CA MET A 12 6.23 -47.68 32.36
C MET A 12 6.92 -47.62 30.98
N TYR A 13 7.40 -46.43 30.61
CA TYR A 13 7.91 -46.16 29.26
C TYR A 13 9.17 -46.95 28.89
N GLU A 14 10.07 -47.24 29.84
CA GLU A 14 11.28 -48.06 29.57
C GLU A 14 10.93 -49.50 29.17
N ALA A 15 9.96 -50.11 29.87
CA ALA A 15 9.47 -51.44 29.55
C ALA A 15 8.70 -51.44 28.22
N ALA A 16 7.88 -50.41 28.00
CA ALA A 16 7.14 -50.23 26.75
C ALA A 16 8.08 -50.09 25.53
N LYS A 17 9.20 -49.37 25.67
CA LYS A 17 10.24 -49.22 24.63
C LYS A 17 10.78 -50.57 24.17
N LEU A 18 11.16 -51.45 25.09
CA LEU A 18 11.66 -52.79 24.76
C LEU A 18 10.60 -53.64 24.04
N LEU A 19 9.35 -53.58 24.51
CA LEU A 19 8.24 -54.32 23.93
C LEU A 19 7.88 -53.82 22.52
N TYR A 20 7.80 -52.51 22.31
CA TYR A 20 7.46 -51.95 20.99
C TYR A 20 8.58 -52.10 19.97
N ASN A 21 9.85 -52.05 20.41
CA ASN A 21 10.99 -52.34 19.54
C ASN A 21 10.97 -53.80 19.06
N ASN A 22 10.70 -54.75 19.95
CA ASN A 22 10.60 -56.17 19.60
C ASN A 22 9.40 -56.49 18.69
N VAL A 23 8.29 -55.76 18.84
CA VAL A 23 7.06 -55.95 18.05
C VAL A 23 7.08 -55.11 16.75
N SER A 24 8.15 -54.35 16.49
CA SER A 24 8.28 -53.44 15.33
C SER A 24 7.14 -52.41 15.19
N ASN A 25 6.48 -52.04 16.30
CA ASN A 25 5.47 -50.97 16.28
C ASN A 25 6.15 -49.61 16.48
N PHE A 26 6.71 -49.08 15.40
CA PHE A 26 7.52 -47.86 15.44
C PHE A 26 6.72 -46.59 15.77
N ALA A 27 5.41 -46.58 15.51
CA ALA A 27 4.55 -45.44 15.83
C ALA A 27 4.40 -45.25 17.35
N ARG A 28 4.04 -46.32 18.06
CA ARG A 28 3.97 -46.30 19.52
C ARG A 28 5.34 -46.18 20.16
N LEU A 29 6.36 -46.81 19.56
CA LEU A 29 7.75 -46.65 20.02
C LEU A 29 8.20 -45.19 20.00
N ALA A 30 7.96 -44.45 18.91
CA ALA A 30 8.32 -43.04 18.81
C ALA A 30 7.64 -42.21 19.91
N SER A 31 6.35 -42.44 20.14
CA SER A 31 5.60 -41.80 21.23
C SER A 31 6.16 -42.15 22.62
N THR A 32 6.56 -43.41 22.86
CA THR A 32 7.21 -43.79 24.14
C THR A 32 8.58 -43.13 24.34
N LEU A 33 9.36 -42.99 23.27
CA LEU A 33 10.70 -42.40 23.31
C LEU A 33 10.64 -40.89 23.54
N VAL A 34 9.61 -40.23 23.00
CA VAL A 34 9.27 -38.83 23.32
C VAL A 34 9.04 -38.65 24.82
N HIS A 35 8.24 -39.51 25.45
CA HIS A 35 7.98 -39.43 26.89
C HIS A 35 9.21 -39.71 27.76
N LEU A 36 10.19 -40.44 27.23
CA LEU A 36 11.49 -40.68 27.88
C LEU A 36 12.51 -39.55 27.65
N GLY A 37 12.18 -38.52 26.86
CA GLY A 37 13.10 -37.45 26.48
C GLY A 37 14.19 -37.87 25.49
N GLU A 38 14.11 -39.08 24.92
CA GLU A 38 15.07 -39.59 23.93
C GLU A 38 14.69 -39.14 22.50
N TYR A 39 14.73 -37.84 22.24
CA TYR A 39 14.23 -37.26 20.99
C TYR A 39 14.93 -37.79 19.73
N GLN A 40 16.25 -37.98 19.75
CA GLN A 40 17.00 -38.51 18.59
C GLN A 40 16.48 -39.90 18.17
N ALA A 41 16.28 -40.79 19.13
CA ALA A 41 15.77 -42.14 18.86
C ALA A 41 14.29 -42.11 18.43
N ALA A 42 13.52 -41.13 18.93
CA ALA A 42 12.14 -40.92 18.52
C ALA A 42 12.04 -40.52 17.03
N VAL A 43 12.91 -39.61 16.55
CA VAL A 43 12.97 -39.22 15.13
C VAL A 43 13.31 -40.41 14.23
N ASP A 44 14.29 -41.23 14.62
CA ASP A 44 14.65 -42.43 13.85
C ASP A 44 13.51 -43.47 13.82
N SER A 45 12.75 -43.56 14.92
CA SER A 45 11.56 -44.41 14.99
C SER A 45 10.41 -43.86 14.14
N ALA A 46 10.19 -42.54 14.12
CA ALA A 46 9.21 -41.88 13.25
C ALA A 46 9.55 -42.09 11.77
N ARG A 47 10.84 -42.06 11.40
CA ARG A 47 11.29 -42.39 10.04
C ARG A 47 10.93 -43.82 9.62
N LYS A 48 11.03 -44.78 10.53
CA LYS A 48 10.64 -46.18 10.27
C LYS A 48 9.11 -46.36 10.23
N ALA A 49 8.37 -45.60 11.03
CA ALA A 49 6.91 -45.62 11.04
C ALA A 49 6.30 -45.00 9.77
N ASN A 50 6.95 -43.96 9.23
CA ASN A 50 6.55 -43.23 8.03
C ASN A 50 5.07 -42.82 8.01
N SER A 51 4.57 -42.32 9.15
CA SER A 51 3.20 -41.82 9.29
C SER A 51 3.21 -40.34 9.64
N THR A 52 2.40 -39.54 8.95
CA THR A 52 2.29 -38.09 9.18
C THR A 52 1.89 -37.79 10.62
N ARG A 53 0.98 -38.58 11.19
CA ARG A 53 0.58 -38.46 12.60
C ARG A 53 1.76 -38.64 13.55
N THR A 54 2.59 -39.66 13.32
CA THR A 54 3.77 -39.91 14.18
C THR A 54 4.81 -38.81 14.06
N TRP A 55 5.00 -38.26 12.86
CA TRP A 55 5.88 -37.11 12.66
C TRP A 55 5.39 -35.88 13.42
N LYS A 56 4.08 -35.59 13.39
CA LYS A 56 3.48 -34.50 14.15
C LYS A 56 3.69 -34.66 15.66
N GLU A 57 3.37 -35.83 16.20
CA GLU A 57 3.53 -36.13 17.63
C GLU A 57 4.99 -35.92 18.08
N VAL A 58 5.97 -36.42 17.32
CA VAL A 58 7.39 -36.23 17.63
C VAL A 58 7.83 -34.79 17.44
N CYS A 59 7.40 -34.12 16.35
CA CYS A 59 7.77 -32.73 16.07
C CYS A 59 7.31 -31.79 17.18
N PHE A 60 6.04 -31.89 17.59
CA PHE A 60 5.44 -31.09 18.65
C PHE A 60 6.18 -31.29 19.97
N ALA A 61 6.49 -32.54 20.32
CA ALA A 61 7.25 -32.79 21.53
C ALA A 61 8.71 -32.32 21.46
N CYS A 62 9.35 -32.33 20.28
CA CYS A 62 10.67 -31.72 20.10
C CYS A 62 10.63 -30.20 20.25
N VAL A 63 9.55 -29.53 19.82
CA VAL A 63 9.36 -28.09 20.01
C VAL A 63 9.11 -27.78 21.49
N ASP A 64 8.28 -28.56 22.17
CA ASP A 64 8.05 -28.43 23.62
C ASP A 64 9.34 -28.68 24.43
N GLY A 65 10.23 -29.54 23.93
CA GLY A 65 11.54 -29.82 24.51
C GLY A 65 12.68 -28.91 24.05
N GLU A 66 12.40 -27.84 23.28
CA GLU A 66 13.39 -26.89 22.72
C GLU A 66 14.48 -27.53 21.83
N GLU A 67 14.24 -28.74 21.30
CA GLU A 67 15.13 -29.47 20.41
C GLU A 67 14.85 -29.12 18.93
N PHE A 68 15.09 -27.86 18.56
CA PHE A 68 14.69 -27.30 17.26
C PHE A 68 15.36 -27.98 16.06
N ARG A 69 16.60 -28.46 16.20
CA ARG A 69 17.29 -29.18 15.11
C ARG A 69 16.58 -30.48 14.75
N LEU A 70 16.05 -31.19 15.74
CA LEU A 70 15.29 -32.42 15.53
C LEU A 70 13.87 -32.11 15.06
N ALA A 71 13.25 -31.08 15.64
CA ALA A 71 11.95 -30.57 15.21
C ALA A 71 11.98 -30.16 13.73
N GLN A 72 13.07 -29.57 13.24
CA GLN A 72 13.22 -29.21 11.83
C GLN A 72 13.17 -30.43 10.92
N ILE A 73 13.89 -31.51 11.26
CA ILE A 73 13.88 -32.76 10.48
C ILE A 73 12.48 -33.34 10.41
N CYS A 74 11.77 -33.39 11.55
CA CYS A 74 10.38 -33.87 11.60
C CYS A 74 9.45 -32.95 10.82
N GLY A 75 9.59 -31.64 10.99
CA GLY A 75 8.80 -30.60 10.34
C GLY A 75 8.85 -30.71 8.82
N LEU A 76 10.03 -30.98 8.24
CA LEU A 76 10.19 -31.15 6.80
C LEU A 76 9.37 -32.31 6.21
N HIS A 77 9.08 -33.35 7.02
CA HIS A 77 8.23 -34.46 6.62
C HIS A 77 6.73 -34.17 6.79
N ILE A 78 6.38 -33.12 7.54
CA ILE A 78 4.98 -32.70 7.79
C ILE A 78 4.56 -31.63 6.78
N VAL A 79 5.37 -30.58 6.59
CA VAL A 79 5.07 -29.41 5.73
C VAL A 79 4.81 -29.76 4.27
N ILE A 80 5.22 -30.95 3.80
CA ILE A 80 4.89 -31.42 2.46
C ILE A 80 3.40 -31.75 2.29
N HIS A 81 2.68 -32.01 3.38
CA HIS A 81 1.25 -32.28 3.42
C HIS A 81 0.48 -30.98 3.66
N ALA A 82 -0.24 -30.52 2.63
CA ALA A 82 -0.95 -29.24 2.68
C ALA A 82 -1.99 -29.17 3.81
N ASP A 83 -2.70 -30.27 4.08
CA ASP A 83 -3.75 -30.34 5.10
C ASP A 83 -3.21 -30.18 6.54
N GLU A 84 -1.91 -30.41 6.74
CA GLU A 84 -1.26 -30.39 8.07
C GLU A 84 -0.46 -29.10 8.31
N LEU A 85 -0.29 -28.28 7.28
CA LEU A 85 0.55 -27.08 7.33
C LEU A 85 -0.03 -26.03 8.31
N GLU A 86 -1.34 -25.82 8.28
CA GLU A 86 -2.01 -24.83 9.15
C GLU A 86 -1.87 -25.18 10.64
N ASP A 87 -2.08 -26.45 11.00
CA ASP A 87 -1.96 -26.93 12.37
C ASP A 87 -0.50 -26.82 12.89
N LEU A 88 0.47 -27.17 12.06
CA LEU A 88 1.90 -27.01 12.38
C LEU A 88 2.26 -25.54 12.62
N ILE A 89 1.75 -24.63 11.79
CA ILE A 89 2.00 -23.19 11.93
C ILE A 89 1.39 -22.66 13.22
N SER A 90 0.11 -22.96 13.49
CA SER A 90 -0.55 -22.53 14.74
C SER A 90 0.25 -23.00 15.95
N TYR A 91 0.70 -24.25 15.95
CA TYR A 91 1.45 -24.82 17.06
C TYR A 91 2.77 -24.08 17.37
N TYR A 92 3.51 -23.68 16.33
CA TYR A 92 4.73 -22.88 16.48
C TYR A 92 4.42 -21.43 16.89
N GLN A 93 3.35 -20.83 16.34
CA GLN A 93 2.95 -19.46 16.63
C GLN A 93 2.47 -19.29 18.07
N ASP A 94 1.66 -20.23 18.58
CA ASP A 94 1.13 -20.21 19.94
C ASP A 94 2.24 -20.27 21.01
N ARG A 95 3.40 -20.83 20.65
CA ARG A 95 4.60 -20.90 21.49
C ARG A 95 5.60 -19.75 21.25
N GLY A 96 5.37 -18.94 20.23
CA GLY A 96 6.24 -17.81 19.89
C GLY A 96 7.54 -18.17 19.16
N TYR A 97 7.70 -19.39 18.64
CA TYR A 97 8.90 -19.83 17.94
C TYR A 97 8.89 -19.47 16.45
N PHE A 98 8.83 -18.16 16.14
CA PHE A 98 8.70 -17.67 14.76
C PHE A 98 9.96 -17.84 13.92
N GLU A 99 11.15 -17.65 14.51
CA GLU A 99 12.43 -17.78 13.80
C GLU A 99 12.66 -19.22 13.30
N GLU A 100 12.37 -20.20 14.15
CA GLU A 100 12.52 -21.62 13.82
C GLU A 100 11.47 -22.07 12.79
N LEU A 101 10.24 -21.54 12.86
CA LEU A 101 9.22 -21.79 11.85
C LEU A 101 9.63 -21.22 10.48
N ILE A 102 10.20 -20.02 10.45
CA ILE A 102 10.73 -19.41 9.23
C ILE A 102 11.87 -20.26 8.66
N ALA A 103 12.83 -20.67 9.49
CA ALA A 103 13.94 -21.51 9.07
C ALA A 103 13.50 -22.89 8.55
N LEU A 104 12.47 -23.48 9.18
CA LEU A 104 11.85 -24.72 8.72
C LEU A 104 11.23 -24.53 7.33
N LEU A 105 10.43 -23.48 7.13
CA LEU A 105 9.80 -23.21 5.84
C LEU A 105 10.83 -22.86 4.76
N GLU A 106 11.84 -22.04 5.05
CA GLU A 106 12.95 -21.73 4.14
C GLU A 106 13.62 -23.01 3.61
N ALA A 107 13.91 -23.98 4.50
CA ALA A 107 14.45 -25.27 4.10
C ALA A 107 13.45 -26.10 3.28
N ALA A 108 12.17 -26.01 3.61
CA ALA A 108 11.11 -26.77 2.96
C ALA A 108 10.83 -26.31 1.52
N LEU A 109 11.09 -25.04 1.17
CA LEU A 109 10.95 -24.53 -0.19
C LEU A 109 11.86 -25.26 -1.20
N GLY A 110 12.99 -25.81 -0.76
CA GLY A 110 13.91 -26.58 -1.59
C GLY A 110 13.45 -28.01 -1.90
N LEU A 111 12.34 -28.48 -1.31
CA LEU A 111 11.83 -29.83 -1.54
C LEU A 111 11.08 -29.92 -2.87
N GLU A 112 11.24 -31.04 -3.59
CA GLU A 112 10.53 -31.29 -4.86
C GLU A 112 8.99 -31.28 -4.71
N ARG A 113 8.49 -31.64 -3.52
CA ARG A 113 7.06 -31.68 -3.20
C ARG A 113 6.53 -30.38 -2.59
N ALA A 114 7.27 -29.27 -2.70
CA ALA A 114 6.80 -27.98 -2.19
C ALA A 114 5.52 -27.53 -2.91
N HIS A 115 4.54 -27.06 -2.15
CA HIS A 115 3.23 -26.63 -2.67
C HIS A 115 2.92 -25.17 -2.30
N MET A 116 1.89 -24.58 -2.91
CA MET A 116 1.55 -23.15 -2.81
C MET A 116 1.39 -22.63 -1.37
N GLY A 117 0.84 -23.46 -0.48
CA GLY A 117 0.64 -23.14 0.94
C GLY A 117 1.95 -22.71 1.61
N MET A 118 3.04 -23.43 1.36
CA MET A 118 4.34 -23.16 1.98
C MET A 118 4.88 -21.77 1.60
N PHE A 119 4.79 -21.39 0.31
CA PHE A 119 5.24 -20.08 -0.15
C PHE A 119 4.37 -18.93 0.39
N THR A 120 3.06 -19.19 0.51
CA THR A 120 2.09 -18.22 1.00
C THR A 120 2.29 -17.94 2.49
N GLU A 121 2.41 -19.00 3.30
CA GLU A 121 2.60 -18.86 4.74
C GLU A 121 3.98 -18.27 5.07
N LEU A 122 5.02 -18.65 4.33
CA LEU A 122 6.33 -18.01 4.48
C LEU A 122 6.28 -16.51 4.17
N ALA A 123 5.54 -16.09 3.14
CA ALA A 123 5.36 -14.67 2.82
C ALA A 123 4.64 -13.91 3.94
N ILE A 124 3.64 -14.51 4.58
CA ILE A 124 2.93 -13.93 5.74
C ILE A 124 3.86 -13.78 6.96
N LEU A 125 4.75 -14.75 7.18
CA LEU A 125 5.75 -14.67 8.25
C LEU A 125 6.81 -13.60 7.94
N TYR A 126 7.31 -13.53 6.70
CA TYR A 126 8.23 -12.46 6.30
C TYR A 126 7.62 -11.09 6.43
N SER A 127 6.33 -10.92 6.12
CA SER A 127 5.68 -9.61 6.21
C SER A 127 5.70 -9.05 7.64
N LYS A 128 5.62 -9.92 8.66
CA LYS A 128 5.59 -9.52 10.07
C LYS A 128 6.97 -9.47 10.73
N PHE A 129 7.84 -10.45 10.43
CA PHE A 129 9.07 -10.68 11.20
C PHE A 129 10.34 -10.34 10.42
N LYS A 130 10.35 -10.49 9.09
CA LYS A 130 11.54 -10.22 8.25
C LYS A 130 11.19 -9.47 6.95
N PRO A 131 10.76 -8.19 7.02
CA PRO A 131 10.41 -7.39 5.85
C PRO A 131 11.50 -7.35 4.77
N GLN A 132 12.76 -7.36 5.17
CA GLN A 132 13.92 -7.27 4.26
C GLN A 132 13.99 -8.43 3.26
N LYS A 133 13.55 -9.63 3.65
CA LYS A 133 13.52 -10.82 2.78
C LYS A 133 12.26 -10.92 1.92
N MET A 134 11.22 -10.17 2.28
CA MET A 134 9.89 -10.28 1.64
C MET A 134 9.97 -9.97 0.15
N ARG A 135 10.73 -8.93 -0.24
CA ARG A 135 10.88 -8.52 -1.64
C ARG A 135 11.47 -9.63 -2.51
N GLU A 136 12.60 -10.18 -2.08
CA GLU A 136 13.32 -11.24 -2.80
C GLU A 136 12.44 -12.50 -2.95
N HIS A 137 11.74 -12.88 -1.89
CA HIS A 137 10.80 -14.01 -1.91
C HIS A 137 9.70 -13.84 -2.96
N LEU A 138 9.07 -12.66 -3.00
CA LEU A 138 8.01 -12.38 -3.96
C LEU A 138 8.54 -12.32 -5.40
N GLU A 139 9.71 -11.72 -5.63
CA GLU A 139 10.30 -11.66 -6.97
C GLU A 139 10.57 -13.05 -7.55
N LEU A 140 10.99 -14.00 -6.72
CA LEU A 140 11.26 -15.38 -7.13
C LEU A 140 9.99 -16.25 -7.23
N PHE A 141 9.04 -16.09 -6.31
CA PHE A 141 7.97 -17.07 -6.10
C PHE A 141 6.53 -16.56 -6.26
N TRP A 142 6.31 -15.34 -6.76
CA TRP A 142 4.97 -14.76 -6.91
C TRP A 142 3.95 -15.66 -7.64
N SER A 143 4.38 -16.47 -8.61
CA SER A 143 3.50 -17.36 -9.39
C SER A 143 3.01 -18.59 -8.61
N ARG A 144 3.63 -18.88 -7.45
CA ARG A 144 3.33 -20.05 -6.60
C ARG A 144 2.73 -19.66 -5.26
N VAL A 145 2.21 -18.44 -5.14
CA VAL A 145 1.68 -17.86 -3.91
C VAL A 145 0.20 -17.51 -4.09
N ASN A 146 -0.58 -17.60 -3.02
CA ASN A 146 -1.93 -17.05 -2.99
C ASN A 146 -1.88 -15.53 -2.80
N ILE A 147 -1.92 -14.78 -3.91
CA ILE A 147 -1.75 -13.32 -3.92
C ILE A 147 -2.78 -12.61 -3.03
N PRO A 148 -4.11 -12.88 -3.10
CA PRO A 148 -5.09 -12.22 -2.23
C PRO A 148 -4.85 -12.39 -0.72
N LYS A 149 -4.31 -13.54 -0.30
CA LYS A 149 -3.98 -13.77 1.12
C LYS A 149 -2.75 -12.96 1.53
N VAL A 150 -1.73 -12.92 0.69
CA VAL A 150 -0.50 -12.17 0.96
C VAL A 150 -0.71 -10.66 0.89
N LEU A 151 -1.55 -10.16 -0.03
CA LEU A 151 -1.92 -8.74 -0.10
C LEU A 151 -2.46 -8.23 1.24
N ARG A 152 -3.39 -8.96 1.85
CA ARG A 152 -3.93 -8.61 3.18
C ARG A 152 -2.85 -8.57 4.27
N ALA A 153 -1.91 -9.52 4.24
CA ALA A 153 -0.81 -9.56 5.20
C ALA A 153 0.20 -8.43 4.97
N ALA A 154 0.51 -8.10 3.72
CA ALA A 154 1.38 -6.99 3.35
C ALA A 154 0.78 -5.63 3.71
N GLU A 155 -0.54 -5.46 3.55
CA GLU A 155 -1.27 -4.24 3.90
C GLU A 155 -1.25 -4.01 5.42
N GLN A 156 -1.50 -5.07 6.20
CA GLN A 156 -1.41 -5.05 7.66
C GLN A 156 0.00 -4.74 8.20
N SER A 157 1.04 -5.03 7.41
CA SER A 157 2.44 -4.78 7.77
C SER A 157 3.03 -3.53 7.11
N HIS A 158 2.22 -2.77 6.36
CA HIS A 158 2.62 -1.53 5.69
C HIS A 158 3.81 -1.68 4.74
N LEU A 159 3.93 -2.83 4.07
CA LEU A 159 5.00 -3.11 3.10
C LEU A 159 4.62 -2.61 1.70
N TRP A 160 4.60 -1.29 1.52
CA TRP A 160 4.03 -0.65 0.33
C TRP A 160 4.75 -0.99 -0.97
N ALA A 161 6.08 -1.13 -0.94
CA ALA A 161 6.87 -1.46 -2.13
C ALA A 161 6.57 -2.88 -2.64
N GLU A 162 6.44 -3.83 -1.72
CA GLU A 162 6.07 -5.23 -1.97
C GLU A 162 4.60 -5.34 -2.38
N LEU A 163 3.73 -4.57 -1.72
CA LEU A 163 2.30 -4.55 -1.99
C LEU A 163 1.99 -4.04 -3.40
N VAL A 164 2.67 -2.98 -3.84
CA VAL A 164 2.60 -2.49 -5.22
C VAL A 164 3.09 -3.53 -6.23
N PHE A 165 4.14 -4.28 -5.90
CA PHE A 165 4.60 -5.38 -6.75
C PHE A 165 3.56 -6.49 -6.88
N LEU A 166 2.89 -6.85 -5.78
CA LEU A 166 1.80 -7.81 -5.81
C LEU A 166 0.63 -7.32 -6.65
N TYR A 167 0.23 -6.06 -6.53
CA TYR A 167 -0.83 -5.50 -7.37
C TYR A 167 -0.48 -5.47 -8.85
N ASP A 168 0.77 -5.14 -9.22
CA ASP A 168 1.23 -5.23 -10.62
C ASP A 168 1.11 -6.66 -11.17
N LYS A 169 1.54 -7.67 -10.39
CA LYS A 169 1.43 -9.08 -10.80
C LYS A 169 0.01 -9.63 -10.79
N TYR A 170 -0.86 -9.07 -9.96
CA TYR A 170 -2.27 -9.43 -9.89
C TYR A 170 -3.14 -8.64 -10.87
N GLU A 171 -2.53 -7.77 -11.68
CA GLU A 171 -3.21 -6.90 -12.66
C GLU A 171 -4.21 -5.92 -12.04
N GLU A 172 -4.10 -5.66 -10.73
CA GLU A 172 -4.87 -4.64 -10.01
C GLU A 172 -4.12 -3.29 -10.07
N TYR A 173 -3.93 -2.79 -11.29
CA TYR A 173 -3.16 -1.56 -11.56
C TYR A 173 -3.75 -0.34 -10.86
N ASP A 174 -5.08 -0.27 -10.74
CA ASP A 174 -5.79 0.81 -10.05
C ASP A 174 -5.33 0.94 -8.60
N ASN A 175 -5.27 -0.18 -7.88
CA ASN A 175 -4.83 -0.23 -6.49
C ASN A 175 -3.33 0.08 -6.37
N ALA A 176 -2.51 -0.44 -7.30
CA ALA A 176 -1.07 -0.14 -7.33
C ALA A 176 -0.80 1.38 -7.42
N VAL A 177 -1.49 2.07 -8.32
CA VAL A 177 -1.34 3.53 -8.50
C VAL A 177 -1.78 4.27 -7.25
N ILE A 178 -2.93 3.90 -6.67
CA ILE A 178 -3.43 4.53 -5.44
C ILE A 178 -2.41 4.38 -4.30
N THR A 179 -1.85 3.19 -4.11
CA THR A 179 -0.83 2.95 -3.08
C THR A 179 0.43 3.78 -3.32
N MET A 180 0.90 3.87 -4.57
CA MET A 180 2.06 4.72 -4.90
C MET A 180 1.82 6.20 -4.61
N MET A 181 0.59 6.69 -4.81
CA MET A 181 0.20 8.06 -4.54
C MET A 181 0.03 8.34 -3.04
N SER A 182 -0.53 7.41 -2.27
CA SER A 182 -0.71 7.57 -0.83
C SER A 182 0.58 7.37 -0.04
N HIS A 183 1.53 6.58 -0.57
CA HIS A 183 2.83 6.31 0.04
C HIS A 183 4.01 6.60 -0.92
N PRO A 184 4.28 7.87 -1.26
CA PRO A 184 5.29 8.24 -2.26
C PRO A 184 6.73 7.91 -1.88
N THR A 185 7.07 7.88 -0.59
CA THR A 185 8.46 7.68 -0.15
C THR A 185 8.94 6.24 -0.36
N ASP A 186 8.03 5.28 -0.19
CA ASP A 186 8.39 3.87 -0.09
C ASP A 186 8.07 3.11 -1.38
N ALA A 187 6.92 3.41 -1.99
CA ALA A 187 6.39 2.65 -3.11
C ALA A 187 6.62 3.28 -4.48
N TRP A 188 6.71 4.61 -4.56
CA TRP A 188 6.78 5.30 -5.84
C TRP A 188 8.14 5.10 -6.50
N LYS A 189 8.12 4.66 -7.76
CA LYS A 189 9.28 4.63 -8.65
C LYS A 189 8.83 5.14 -10.01
N GLU A 190 9.57 6.10 -10.57
CA GLU A 190 9.15 6.84 -11.76
C GLU A 190 8.79 5.94 -12.95
N GLY A 191 9.72 5.06 -13.36
CA GLY A 191 9.50 4.15 -14.48
C GLY A 191 8.33 3.19 -14.22
N LEU A 192 8.27 2.60 -13.02
CA LEU A 192 7.20 1.68 -12.65
C LEU A 192 5.82 2.36 -12.64
N PHE A 193 5.73 3.58 -12.13
CA PHE A 193 4.48 4.34 -12.13
C PHE A 193 4.00 4.61 -13.56
N LYS A 194 4.91 5.04 -14.45
CA LYS A 194 4.66 5.31 -15.86
C LYS A 194 4.17 4.05 -16.60
N ASP A 195 4.72 2.88 -16.30
CA ASP A 195 4.32 1.61 -16.90
C ASP A 195 2.94 1.12 -16.40
N ILE A 196 2.65 1.29 -15.11
CA ILE A 196 1.39 0.86 -14.49
C ILE A 196 0.23 1.76 -14.92
N ILE A 197 0.40 3.09 -14.88
CA ILE A 197 -0.68 4.04 -15.19
C ILE A 197 -1.18 3.89 -16.63
N ALA A 198 -0.31 3.50 -17.57
CA ALA A 198 -0.71 3.24 -18.95
C ALA A 198 -1.70 2.07 -19.09
N LYS A 199 -1.68 1.11 -18.15
CA LYS A 199 -2.53 -0.08 -18.14
C LYS A 199 -3.87 0.13 -17.42
N VAL A 200 -3.94 1.12 -16.53
CA VAL A 200 -5.15 1.48 -15.79
C VAL A 200 -6.30 1.81 -16.75
N ALA A 201 -7.49 1.29 -16.46
CA ALA A 201 -8.71 1.57 -17.23
C ALA A 201 -9.48 2.78 -16.70
N ASN A 202 -9.37 3.06 -15.41
CA ASN A 202 -10.08 4.15 -14.74
C ASN A 202 -9.42 5.51 -15.03
N VAL A 203 -10.07 6.29 -15.91
CA VAL A 203 -9.59 7.63 -16.32
C VAL A 203 -9.53 8.61 -15.14
N GLU A 204 -10.33 8.42 -14.08
CA GLU A 204 -10.29 9.31 -12.91
C GLU A 204 -8.94 9.22 -12.18
N LEU A 205 -8.29 8.05 -12.20
CA LEU A 205 -6.94 7.90 -11.66
C LEU A 205 -5.90 8.70 -12.44
N TYR A 206 -6.13 9.00 -13.72
CA TYR A 206 -5.23 9.86 -14.49
C TYR A 206 -5.24 11.28 -13.93
N TYR A 207 -6.41 11.87 -13.71
CA TYR A 207 -6.52 13.22 -13.14
C TYR A 207 -5.97 13.29 -11.72
N LYS A 208 -6.25 12.27 -10.90
CA LYS A 208 -5.64 12.16 -9.57
C LYS A 208 -4.11 12.09 -9.66
N SER A 209 -3.57 11.31 -10.59
CA SER A 209 -2.13 11.22 -10.84
C SER A 209 -1.54 12.55 -11.30
N LEU A 210 -2.23 13.27 -12.18
CA LEU A 210 -1.80 14.61 -12.63
C LEU A 210 -1.74 15.59 -11.46
N SER A 211 -2.75 15.62 -10.59
CA SER A 211 -2.74 16.42 -9.35
C SER A 211 -1.54 16.06 -8.48
N PHE A 212 -1.28 14.78 -8.24
CA PHE A 212 -0.13 14.33 -7.45
C PHE A 212 1.22 14.74 -8.06
N TYR A 213 1.40 14.62 -9.37
CA TYR A 213 2.62 15.08 -10.03
C TYR A 213 2.74 16.60 -10.02
N LEU A 214 1.63 17.33 -10.17
CA LEU A 214 1.64 18.79 -10.10
C LEU A 214 2.05 19.28 -8.71
N ASP A 215 1.55 18.65 -7.65
CA ASP A 215 1.83 19.05 -6.26
C ASP A 215 3.26 18.67 -5.82
N TYR A 216 3.72 17.47 -6.16
CA TYR A 216 4.97 16.91 -5.60
C TYR A 216 6.15 16.88 -6.58
N LYS A 217 5.92 16.76 -7.90
CA LYS A 217 6.97 16.59 -8.92
C LYS A 217 6.65 17.30 -10.25
N PRO A 218 6.58 18.64 -10.28
CA PRO A 218 6.15 19.39 -11.47
C PRO A 218 6.98 19.11 -12.72
N LEU A 219 8.29 18.88 -12.56
CA LEU A 219 9.20 18.67 -13.69
C LEU A 219 8.94 17.36 -14.46
N LEU A 220 8.36 16.35 -13.81
CA LEU A 220 8.09 15.04 -14.44
C LEU A 220 6.69 14.94 -15.04
N LEU A 221 5.88 16.00 -14.91
CA LEU A 221 4.49 16.02 -15.37
C LEU A 221 4.38 15.91 -16.90
N ASN A 222 5.27 16.57 -17.63
CA ASN A 222 5.25 16.57 -19.10
C ASN A 222 5.47 15.17 -19.70
N ASP A 223 6.36 14.39 -19.09
CA ASP A 223 6.59 13.00 -19.48
C ASP A 223 5.35 12.14 -19.21
N LEU A 224 4.70 12.35 -18.06
CA LEU A 224 3.46 11.65 -17.71
C LEU A 224 2.33 11.98 -18.70
N LEU A 225 2.18 13.25 -19.06
CA LEU A 225 1.20 13.70 -20.05
C LEU A 225 1.42 13.05 -21.42
N THR A 226 2.69 12.86 -21.82
CA THR A 226 3.04 12.18 -23.08
C THR A 226 2.51 10.75 -23.13
N ILE A 227 2.55 10.03 -22.00
CA ILE A 227 2.06 8.65 -21.88
C ILE A 227 0.52 8.61 -21.85
N LEU A 228 -0.11 9.59 -21.18
CA LEU A 228 -1.56 9.62 -20.99
C LEU A 228 -2.33 10.18 -22.20
N SER A 229 -1.65 10.91 -23.11
CA SER A 229 -2.26 11.59 -24.26
C SER A 229 -3.25 10.75 -25.08
N PRO A 230 -3.03 9.45 -25.38
CA PRO A 230 -3.97 8.68 -26.19
C PRO A 230 -5.33 8.44 -25.54
N ARG A 231 -5.43 8.49 -24.20
CA ARG A 231 -6.65 8.16 -23.44
C ARG A 231 -7.19 9.35 -22.65
N LEU A 232 -6.44 10.45 -22.55
CA LEU A 232 -6.82 11.63 -21.80
C LEU A 232 -7.79 12.50 -22.60
N ASP A 233 -8.83 12.99 -21.94
CA ASP A 233 -9.67 14.05 -22.51
C ASP A 233 -8.94 15.39 -22.39
N HIS A 234 -8.41 15.86 -23.52
CA HIS A 234 -7.66 17.09 -23.64
C HIS A 234 -8.48 18.32 -23.16
N SER A 235 -9.79 18.34 -23.41
CA SER A 235 -10.66 19.46 -22.99
C SER A 235 -10.75 19.54 -21.47
N ARG A 236 -11.00 18.40 -20.83
CA ARG A 236 -11.07 18.30 -19.36
C ARG A 236 -9.70 18.58 -18.73
N ALA A 237 -8.62 18.06 -19.31
CA ALA A 237 -7.27 18.29 -18.79
C ALA A 237 -6.87 19.77 -18.82
N VAL A 238 -7.13 20.48 -19.92
CA VAL A 238 -6.83 21.91 -19.98
C VAL A 238 -7.72 22.71 -19.01
N THR A 239 -8.99 22.36 -18.89
CA THR A 239 -9.89 22.99 -17.90
C THR A 239 -9.39 22.78 -16.47
N PHE A 240 -8.91 21.57 -16.16
CA PHE A 240 -8.31 21.23 -14.87
C PHE A 240 -7.09 22.11 -14.58
N PHE A 241 -6.09 22.12 -15.48
CA PHE A 241 -4.88 22.94 -15.29
C PHE A 241 -5.17 24.45 -15.26
N SER A 242 -6.11 24.93 -16.08
CA SER A 242 -6.49 26.34 -16.11
C SER A 242 -7.10 26.79 -14.79
N LYS A 243 -7.95 25.95 -14.19
CA LYS A 243 -8.56 26.23 -12.89
C LYS A 243 -7.52 26.28 -11.78
N ASP A 244 -6.61 25.31 -11.74
CA ASP A 244 -5.56 25.26 -10.72
C ASP A 244 -4.57 26.42 -10.90
N ALA A 245 -4.21 26.77 -12.13
CA ALA A 245 -3.37 27.93 -12.42
C ALA A 245 -3.98 29.24 -11.90
N MET A 246 -5.29 29.44 -12.07
CA MET A 246 -5.99 30.63 -11.52
C MET A 246 -5.93 30.66 -9.99
N LEU A 247 -6.08 29.52 -9.33
CA LEU A 247 -6.02 29.42 -7.88
C LEU A 247 -4.60 29.72 -7.36
N TYR A 248 -3.58 29.07 -7.94
CA TYR A 248 -2.19 29.31 -7.53
C TYR A 248 -1.75 30.75 -7.80
N ALA A 249 -2.21 31.38 -8.90
CA ALA A 249 -1.95 32.79 -9.17
C ALA A 249 -2.59 33.71 -8.11
N ALA A 250 -3.83 33.44 -7.72
CA ALA A 250 -4.52 34.19 -6.66
C ALA A 250 -3.84 34.00 -5.29
N GLU A 251 -3.41 32.78 -4.96
CA GLU A 251 -2.71 32.48 -3.71
C GLU A 251 -1.31 33.09 -3.64
N SER A 252 -0.63 33.21 -4.78
CA SER A 252 0.73 33.78 -4.87
C SER A 252 0.78 35.25 -4.45
N LYS A 253 -0.36 35.97 -4.51
CA LYS A 253 -0.47 37.41 -4.24
C LYS A 253 0.47 38.28 -5.07
N ASP A 254 0.88 37.79 -6.23
CA ASP A 254 1.72 38.52 -7.17
C ASP A 254 0.85 39.03 -8.33
N ALA A 255 0.77 40.36 -8.46
CA ALA A 255 -0.03 41.00 -9.49
C ALA A 255 0.53 40.76 -10.90
N GLU A 256 1.86 40.72 -11.06
CA GLU A 256 2.50 40.50 -12.36
C GLU A 256 2.21 39.10 -12.90
N LEU A 257 2.19 38.10 -12.01
CA LEU A 257 1.91 36.71 -12.38
C LEU A 257 0.44 36.52 -12.78
N ALA A 258 -0.48 37.17 -12.07
CA ALA A 258 -1.90 37.17 -12.42
C ALA A 258 -2.16 37.86 -13.77
N GLU A 259 -1.48 38.99 -14.04
CA GLU A 259 -1.56 39.68 -15.34
C GLU A 259 -0.97 38.85 -16.48
N THR A 260 0.17 38.19 -16.27
CA THR A 260 0.80 37.31 -17.26
C THR A 260 -0.12 36.13 -17.61
N LEU A 261 -0.76 35.52 -16.61
CA LEU A 261 -1.75 34.47 -16.82
C LEU A 261 -2.97 34.98 -17.59
N LEU A 262 -3.43 36.21 -17.29
CA LEU A 262 -4.54 36.86 -17.98
C LEU A 262 -4.23 37.09 -19.48
N GLN A 263 -3.02 37.57 -19.77
CA GLN A 263 -2.53 37.77 -21.14
C GLN A 263 -2.46 36.43 -21.89
N TRP A 264 -1.96 35.38 -21.26
CA TRP A 264 -1.92 34.05 -21.87
C TRP A 264 -3.32 33.52 -22.23
N PHE A 265 -4.32 33.68 -21.36
CA PHE A 265 -5.70 33.29 -21.66
C PHE A 265 -6.31 34.08 -22.84
N LEU A 266 -5.92 35.35 -23.01
CA LEU A 266 -6.35 36.21 -24.11
C LEU A 266 -5.71 35.79 -25.44
N GLU A 267 -4.42 35.45 -25.44
CA GLU A 267 -3.68 34.95 -26.61
C GLU A 267 -4.24 33.62 -27.11
N GLU A 268 -4.56 32.71 -26.18
CA GLU A 268 -5.23 31.43 -26.46
C GLU A 268 -6.72 31.59 -26.83
N GLY A 269 -7.28 32.80 -26.71
CA GLY A 269 -8.67 33.10 -27.08
C GLY A 269 -9.75 32.54 -26.13
N ARG A 270 -9.37 32.08 -24.92
CA ARG A 270 -10.30 31.47 -23.94
C ARG A 270 -10.98 32.52 -23.07
N LYS A 271 -12.06 33.10 -23.59
CA LYS A 271 -12.83 34.19 -22.94
C LYS A 271 -13.49 33.79 -21.61
N GLU A 272 -13.86 32.52 -21.45
CA GLU A 272 -14.47 32.02 -20.21
C GLU A 272 -13.45 31.94 -19.07
N CYS A 273 -12.22 31.48 -19.38
CA CYS A 273 -11.12 31.43 -18.43
C CYS A 273 -10.68 32.83 -17.99
N PHE A 274 -10.73 33.80 -18.90
CA PHE A 274 -10.49 35.21 -18.57
C PHE A 274 -11.46 35.72 -17.49
N ALA A 275 -12.76 35.52 -17.67
CA ALA A 275 -13.76 35.95 -16.68
C ALA A 275 -13.58 35.25 -15.32
N ALA A 276 -13.25 33.95 -15.34
CA ALA A 276 -12.98 33.18 -14.12
C ALA A 276 -11.71 33.68 -13.40
N CYS A 277 -10.65 34.01 -14.14
CA CYS A 277 -9.40 34.53 -13.58
C CYS A 277 -9.58 35.91 -12.95
N LEU A 278 -10.40 36.78 -13.55
CA LEU A 278 -10.78 38.09 -12.98
C LEU A 278 -11.50 37.94 -11.64
N PHE A 279 -12.35 36.93 -11.51
CA PHE A 279 -13.06 36.67 -10.26
C PHE A 279 -12.15 36.07 -9.18
N ALA A 280 -11.30 35.11 -9.56
CA ALA A 280 -10.37 34.47 -8.62
C ALA A 280 -9.30 35.44 -8.09
N SER A 281 -8.82 36.36 -8.93
CA SER A 281 -7.71 37.26 -8.64
C SER A 281 -8.17 38.71 -8.38
N TYR A 282 -9.41 38.88 -7.91
CA TYR A 282 -10.08 40.20 -7.81
C TYR A 282 -9.27 41.24 -7.04
N ASP A 283 -8.61 40.83 -5.95
CA ASP A 283 -7.84 41.72 -5.08
C ASP A 283 -6.49 42.14 -5.68
N LEU A 284 -5.99 41.41 -6.68
CA LEU A 284 -4.63 41.55 -7.23
C LEU A 284 -4.60 42.36 -8.53
N LEU A 285 -5.68 42.29 -9.30
CA LEU A 285 -5.74 42.89 -10.63
C LEU A 285 -6.21 44.34 -10.57
N HIS A 286 -5.47 45.24 -11.21
CA HIS A 286 -5.84 46.65 -11.24
C HIS A 286 -6.92 46.90 -12.33
N PRO A 287 -8.00 47.65 -12.02
CA PRO A 287 -9.13 47.81 -12.94
C PRO A 287 -8.80 48.48 -14.28
N ASP A 288 -7.75 49.30 -14.35
CA ASP A 288 -7.30 49.96 -15.59
C ASP A 288 -6.67 48.97 -16.58
N VAL A 289 -5.83 48.05 -16.11
CA VAL A 289 -5.20 47.00 -16.92
C VAL A 289 -6.28 46.07 -17.48
N VAL A 290 -7.23 45.67 -16.64
CA VAL A 290 -8.36 44.83 -17.06
C VAL A 290 -9.21 45.53 -18.12
N LEU A 291 -9.44 46.84 -17.97
CA LEU A 291 -10.23 47.63 -18.92
C LEU A 291 -9.51 47.75 -20.27
N GLU A 292 -8.21 48.03 -20.24
CA GLU A 292 -7.38 48.12 -21.45
C GLU A 292 -7.38 46.79 -22.21
N LEU A 293 -7.16 45.68 -21.51
CA LEU A 293 -7.15 44.34 -22.11
C LEU A 293 -8.54 43.95 -22.66
N ALA A 294 -9.61 44.20 -21.90
CA ALA A 294 -10.96 43.88 -22.34
C ALA A 294 -11.40 44.70 -23.55
N TRP A 295 -10.98 45.98 -23.62
CA TRP A 295 -11.26 46.86 -24.75
C TRP A 295 -10.47 46.47 -25.99
N ARG A 296 -9.16 46.19 -25.86
CA ARG A 296 -8.30 45.78 -26.98
C ARG A 296 -8.77 44.48 -27.65
N HIS A 297 -9.24 43.52 -26.86
CA HIS A 297 -9.69 42.22 -27.35
C HIS A 297 -11.20 42.13 -27.63
N ASN A 298 -11.95 43.23 -27.47
CA ASN A 298 -13.40 43.30 -27.68
C ASN A 298 -14.19 42.25 -26.88
N ILE A 299 -13.86 42.11 -25.59
CA ILE A 299 -14.48 41.15 -24.65
C ILE A 299 -15.07 41.83 -23.40
N MET A 300 -15.46 43.11 -23.54
CA MET A 300 -16.02 43.91 -22.43
C MET A 300 -17.15 43.19 -21.69
N ASP A 301 -18.02 42.47 -22.40
CA ASP A 301 -19.15 41.74 -21.82
C ASP A 301 -18.72 40.72 -20.73
N PHE A 302 -17.55 40.10 -20.88
CA PHE A 302 -17.00 39.13 -19.92
C PHE A 302 -16.35 39.81 -18.71
N ALA A 303 -15.89 41.06 -18.83
CA ALA A 303 -15.29 41.84 -17.76
C ALA A 303 -16.32 42.63 -16.93
N MET A 304 -17.54 42.83 -17.45
CA MET A 304 -18.58 43.61 -16.78
C MET A 304 -18.91 43.16 -15.35
N PRO A 305 -19.02 41.85 -15.03
CA PRO A 305 -19.28 41.41 -13.65
C PRO A 305 -18.20 41.86 -12.66
N TYR A 306 -16.93 41.85 -13.07
CA TYR A 306 -15.81 42.34 -12.27
C TYR A 306 -15.95 43.85 -12.02
N PHE A 307 -16.21 44.66 -13.05
CA PHE A 307 -16.38 46.10 -12.89
C PHE A 307 -17.57 46.49 -12.02
N ILE A 308 -18.70 45.77 -12.13
CA ILE A 308 -19.86 45.97 -11.26
C ILE A 308 -19.48 45.77 -9.79
N GLN A 309 -18.69 44.74 -9.50
CA GLN A 309 -18.23 44.45 -8.15
C GLN A 309 -17.26 45.53 -7.62
N VAL A 310 -16.27 45.94 -8.42
CA VAL A 310 -15.35 47.04 -8.09
C VAL A 310 -16.11 48.33 -7.79
N MET A 311 -17.06 48.69 -8.65
CA MET A 311 -17.90 49.89 -8.47
C MET A 311 -18.76 49.80 -7.20
N ARG A 312 -19.36 48.65 -6.92
CA ARG A 312 -20.15 48.43 -5.70
C ARG A 312 -19.28 48.62 -4.46
N GLU A 313 -18.08 48.05 -4.44
CA GLU A 313 -17.18 48.12 -3.29
C GLU A 313 -16.66 49.55 -3.08
N TYR A 314 -16.31 50.24 -4.16
CA TYR A 314 -15.92 51.64 -4.14
C TYR A 314 -17.03 52.53 -3.55
N LEU A 315 -18.27 52.38 -4.04
CA LEU A 315 -19.43 53.12 -3.52
C LEU A 315 -19.71 52.80 -2.04
N THR A 316 -19.49 51.56 -1.62
CA THR A 316 -19.68 51.13 -0.23
C THR A 316 -18.60 51.74 0.69
N LYS A 317 -17.33 51.72 0.26
CA LYS A 317 -16.20 52.33 1.00
C LYS A 317 -16.34 53.85 1.12
N VAL A 318 -16.74 54.51 0.02
CA VAL A 318 -16.99 55.96 0.00
C VAL A 318 -18.16 56.33 0.91
N SER A 319 -19.28 55.61 0.83
CA SER A 319 -20.44 55.87 1.70
C SER A 319 -20.15 55.60 3.18
N ALA A 320 -19.36 54.59 3.52
CA ALA A 320 -18.89 54.35 4.89
C ALA A 320 -17.98 55.47 5.41
N SER A 321 -17.03 55.93 4.59
CA SER A 321 -16.13 57.04 4.94
C SER A 321 -16.91 58.34 5.18
N LEU A 322 -17.89 58.62 4.32
CA LEU A 322 -18.78 59.78 4.49
C LEU A 322 -19.60 59.69 5.79
N LYS A 323 -20.16 58.52 6.12
CA LYS A 323 -20.89 58.31 7.38
C LYS A 323 -20.02 58.52 8.62
N SER A 324 -18.81 57.94 8.64
CA SER A 324 -17.88 58.13 9.76
C SER A 324 -17.49 59.59 9.97
N ASN A 325 -17.24 60.32 8.87
CA ASN A 325 -16.95 61.76 8.94
C ASN A 325 -18.15 62.56 9.45
N THR A 326 -19.38 62.19 9.08
CA THR A 326 -20.59 62.87 9.61
C THR A 326 -20.84 62.57 11.07
N GLU A 327 -20.58 61.35 11.55
CA GLU A 327 -20.68 61.00 12.98
C GLU A 327 -19.61 61.71 13.81
N LEU A 328 -18.38 61.81 13.31
CA LEU A 328 -17.30 62.61 13.93
C LEU A 328 -17.68 64.10 14.00
N MET A 329 -18.26 64.67 12.94
CA MET A 329 -18.73 66.06 12.98
C MET A 329 -19.86 66.26 13.99
N LEU A 330 -20.82 65.33 14.07
CA LEU A 330 -21.87 65.37 15.08
C LEU A 330 -21.28 65.27 16.50
N PHE A 331 -20.30 64.40 16.73
CA PHE A 331 -19.65 64.26 18.03
C PHE A 331 -18.87 65.53 18.45
N ILE A 332 -18.23 66.21 17.49
CA ILE A 332 -17.54 67.50 17.72
C ILE A 332 -18.52 68.65 17.97
N VAL A 333 -19.72 68.61 17.40
CA VAL A 333 -20.75 69.64 17.59
C VAL A 333 -21.53 69.45 18.91
N TYR A 334 -21.55 68.23 19.47
CA TYR A 334 -22.23 67.89 20.72
C TYR A 334 -21.31 67.78 21.96
N LEU A 335 -20.00 67.98 21.80
CA LEU A 335 -19.01 68.24 22.87
C LEU A 335 -18.78 69.74 23.00
#